data_AF-A0A0H2RXC8-F1
#
_entry.id   AF-A0A0H2RXC8-F1
#
_cell.length_a   1.000
_cell.length_b   1.000
_cell.length_c   1.000
_cell.angle_alpha   90.00
_cell.angle_beta   90.00
_cell.angle_gamma   90.00
#
_symmetry.space_group_name_H-M   'P 1'
#
loop_
_entity.id
_entity.type
_entity.pdbx_description
1 polymer ?
#
loop_
_entity_poly.entity_id
_entity_poly.type
_entity_poly.pdbx_seq_one_letter_code
_entity_poly.pdbx_strand_id
1 'polypeptide(L)'
;ENISLSYLIVQLLASPRYESHPATVSVVHDAEHIANSLSINPSSGKRVLEWAANVCARECQEEVRRLTQAGHGLHFNAKNAKITPLENFQLDDLGKKMQEVTPTVWKLLLSLLQSD
;
A
#
# COMPACT_ATOMS: atom_id res chain seq x y z
N GLU A 1 4.39 33.08 -21.06
CA GLU A 1 3.64 32.50 -19.92
C GLU A 1 4.63 31.76 -19.03
N ASN A 2 4.57 31.96 -17.71
CA ASN A 2 5.49 31.32 -16.77
C ASN A 2 4.84 29.99 -16.30
N ILE A 3 5.27 28.86 -16.86
CA ILE A 3 4.77 27.54 -16.47
C ILE A 3 5.36 27.20 -15.11
N SER A 4 4.52 26.90 -14.11
CA SER A 4 5.02 26.48 -12.81
C SER A 4 5.66 25.09 -12.89
N LEU A 5 6.71 24.86 -12.12
CA LEU A 5 7.35 23.55 -12.00
C LEU A 5 6.36 22.46 -11.56
N SER A 6 5.44 22.80 -10.65
CA SER A 6 4.41 21.87 -10.20
C SER A 6 3.47 21.43 -11.32
N TYR A 7 3.08 22.35 -12.21
CA TYR A 7 2.28 22.03 -13.38
C TYR A 7 3.04 21.13 -14.35
N LEU A 8 4.31 21.42 -14.60
CA LEU A 8 5.16 20.60 -15.46
C LEU A 8 5.31 19.17 -14.94
N ILE A 9 5.60 19.00 -13.64
CA ILE A 9 5.71 17.68 -13.00
C ILE A 9 4.40 16.90 -13.17
N VAL A 10 3.26 17.54 -12.89
CA VAL A 10 1.95 16.89 -13.05
C VAL A 10 1.69 16.49 -14.50
N GLN A 11 2.01 17.34 -15.48
CA GLN A 11 1.84 17.01 -16.90
C GLN A 11 2.74 15.85 -17.36
N LEU A 12 3.99 15.82 -16.90
CA LEU A 12 4.92 14.74 -17.21
C LEU A 12 4.43 13.39 -16.66
N LEU A 13 3.89 13.38 -15.43
CA LEU A 13 3.43 12.16 -14.76
C LEU A 13 2.03 11.69 -15.22
N ALA A 14 1.15 12.62 -15.59
CA ALA A 14 -0.24 12.30 -15.92
C ALA A 14 -0.48 12.02 -17.41
N SER A 15 0.42 12.45 -18.30
CA SER A 15 0.22 12.29 -19.75
C SER A 15 1.00 11.09 -20.30
N PRO A 16 0.33 10.10 -20.91
CA PRO A 16 1.00 8.96 -21.56
C PRO A 16 1.98 9.41 -22.67
N ARG A 17 1.76 10.59 -23.25
CA ARG A 17 2.64 11.18 -24.26
C ARG A 17 4.08 11.36 -23.79
N TYR A 18 4.30 11.54 -22.48
CA TYR A 18 5.62 11.83 -21.92
C TYR A 18 6.20 10.65 -21.13
N GLU A 19 5.62 9.45 -21.20
CA GLU A 19 6.04 8.29 -20.41
C GLU A 19 7.54 7.98 -20.57
N SER A 20 8.05 7.98 -21.80
CA SER A 20 9.47 7.73 -22.10
C SER A 20 10.33 9.00 -22.13
N HIS A 21 9.77 10.16 -21.79
CA HIS A 21 10.53 11.41 -21.80
C HIS A 21 11.58 11.38 -20.67
N PRO A 22 12.84 11.80 -20.91
CA PRO A 22 13.91 11.73 -19.90
C PRO A 22 13.56 12.41 -18.57
N ALA A 23 12.82 13.52 -18.61
CA ALA A 23 12.36 14.20 -17.40
C ALA A 23 11.33 13.38 -16.60
N THR A 24 10.43 12.66 -17.28
CA THR A 24 9.47 11.76 -16.61
C THR A 24 10.21 10.61 -15.95
N VAL A 25 11.17 10.00 -16.66
CA VAL A 25 11.99 8.91 -16.12
C VAL A 25 12.76 9.37 -14.88
N SER A 26 13.38 10.56 -14.91
CA SER A 26 14.08 11.13 -13.76
C SER A 26 13.15 11.40 -12.58
N VAL A 27 11.99 12.03 -12.80
CA VAL A 27 11.02 12.30 -11.72
C VAL A 27 10.50 11.00 -11.09
N VAL A 28 10.22 9.98 -11.91
CA VAL A 28 9.77 8.67 -11.43
C VAL A 28 10.89 7.94 -10.68
N HIS A 29 12.11 7.96 -11.20
CA HIS A 29 13.29 7.37 -10.55
C HIS A 29 13.51 7.98 -9.15
N ASP A 30 13.36 9.29 -9.02
CA ASP A 30 13.60 10.01 -7.76
C ASP A 30 12.34 10.18 -6.91
N ALA A 31 11.22 9.53 -7.24
CA ALA A 31 9.92 9.76 -6.61
C ALA A 31 9.95 9.57 -5.08
N GLU A 32 10.67 8.56 -4.60
CA GLU A 32 10.85 8.30 -3.16
C GLU A 32 11.65 9.43 -2.49
N HIS A 33 12.75 9.85 -3.11
CA HIS A 33 13.58 10.94 -2.60
C HIS A 33 12.80 12.28 -2.58
N ILE A 34 11.99 12.54 -3.59
CA ILE A 34 11.10 13.70 -3.67
C ILE A 34 10.06 13.65 -2.54
N ALA A 35 9.40 12.50 -2.35
CA ALA A 35 8.41 12.31 -1.29
C ALA A 35 9.04 12.50 0.11
N ASN A 36 10.23 11.95 0.33
CA ASN A 36 10.99 12.13 1.57
C ASN A 36 11.40 13.59 1.79
N SER A 37 11.84 14.29 0.74
CA SER A 37 12.17 15.72 0.83
C SER A 37 10.92 16.56 1.18
N LEU A 38 9.77 16.20 0.62
CA LEU A 38 8.49 16.85 0.92
C LEU A 38 7.99 16.54 2.34
N SER A 39 8.29 15.36 2.90
CA SER A 39 7.86 14.96 4.24
C SER A 39 8.63 15.66 5.36
N ILE A 40 9.90 16.00 5.14
CA ILE A 40 10.74 16.74 6.11
C ILE A 40 10.63 18.26 5.98
N ASN A 41 10.10 18.77 4.86
CA ASN A 41 9.95 20.21 4.64
C ASN A 41 8.89 20.81 5.59
N PRO A 42 9.19 21.92 6.32
CA PRO A 42 8.24 22.48 7.30
C PRO A 42 6.88 22.92 6.71
N SER A 43 6.84 23.31 5.44
CA SER A 43 5.62 23.82 4.79
C SER A 43 4.75 22.72 4.18
N SER A 44 5.32 21.56 3.83
CA SER A 44 4.58 20.45 3.22
C SER A 44 4.50 19.19 4.09
N GLY A 45 5.39 19.03 5.06
CA GLY A 45 5.62 17.78 5.78
C GLY A 45 4.36 17.19 6.40
N LYS A 46 3.63 18.00 7.17
CA LYS A 46 2.35 17.58 7.77
C LYS A 46 1.37 17.03 6.72
N ARG A 47 1.17 17.77 5.63
CA ARG A 47 0.22 17.40 4.56
C ARG A 47 0.65 16.11 3.84
N VAL A 48 1.95 15.95 3.61
CA VAL A 48 2.52 14.78 2.92
C VAL A 48 2.40 13.53 3.79
N LEU A 49 2.68 13.65 5.09
CA LEU A 49 2.52 12.55 6.04
C LEU A 49 1.06 12.14 6.22
N GLU A 50 0.14 13.12 6.32
CA GLU A 50 -1.30 12.85 6.35
C GLU A 50 -1.79 12.13 5.08
N TRP A 51 -1.34 12.58 3.91
CA TRP A 51 -1.63 11.92 2.64
C TRP A 51 -1.09 10.48 2.61
N ALA A 52 0.17 10.27 3.00
CA ALA A 52 0.80 8.95 3.02
C ALA A 52 0.08 7.99 3.98
N ALA A 53 -0.32 8.47 5.17
CA ALA A 53 -1.12 7.70 6.11
C ALA A 53 -2.47 7.27 5.53
N ASN A 54 -3.16 8.19 4.82
CA ASN A 54 -4.43 7.88 4.15
C ASN A 54 -4.27 6.88 3.01
N VAL A 55 -3.18 6.95 2.24
CA VAL A 55 -2.87 5.96 1.19
C VAL A 55 -2.62 4.59 1.82
N CYS A 56 -1.78 4.51 2.85
CA CYS A 56 -1.51 3.27 3.58
C CYS A 56 -2.80 2.66 4.16
N ALA A 57 -3.65 3.47 4.80
CA ALA A 57 -4.92 3.02 5.34
C ALA A 57 -5.86 2.43 4.27
N ARG A 58 -5.93 3.07 3.09
CA ARG A 58 -6.74 2.56 1.97
C ARG A 58 -6.22 1.23 1.43
N GLU A 59 -4.90 1.08 1.27
CA GLU A 59 -4.31 -0.19 0.81
C GLU A 59 -4.58 -1.31 1.83
N CYS A 60 -4.39 -1.04 3.12
CA CYS A 60 -4.73 -1.99 4.19
C CYS A 60 -6.22 -2.36 4.18
N GLN A 61 -7.13 -1.41 3.96
CA GLN A 61 -8.56 -1.69 3.88
C GLN A 61 -8.90 -2.60 2.69
N GLU A 62 -8.33 -2.35 1.51
CA GLU A 62 -8.54 -3.21 0.34
C GLU A 62 -7.93 -4.60 0.53
N GLU A 63 -6.76 -4.69 1.17
CA GLU A 63 -6.13 -5.96 1.55
C GLU A 63 -7.02 -6.78 2.50
N VAL A 64 -7.52 -6.16 3.57
CA VAL A 64 -8.46 -6.82 4.49
C VAL A 64 -9.75 -7.22 3.76
N ARG A 65 -10.28 -6.36 2.90
CA ARG A 65 -11.48 -6.67 2.10
C ARG A 65 -11.24 -7.87 1.18
N ARG A 66 -10.05 -8.02 0.60
CA ARG A 66 -9.65 -9.18 -0.22
C ARG A 66 -9.56 -10.46 0.61
N LEU A 67 -9.02 -10.41 1.83
CA LEU A 67 -9.04 -11.57 2.75
C LEU A 67 -10.46 -12.06 3.02
N THR A 68 -11.40 -11.12 3.19
CA THR A 68 -12.80 -11.41 3.48
C THR A 68 -13.64 -11.66 2.23
N GLN A 69 -13.04 -12.03 1.08
CA GLN A 69 -13.74 -12.43 -0.15
C GLN A 69 -13.60 -13.93 -0.43
N ALA A 70 -14.66 -14.55 -0.98
CA ALA A 70 -14.87 -16.00 -1.05
C ALA A 70 -13.83 -16.78 -1.88
N GLY A 71 -12.92 -16.10 -2.57
CA GLY A 71 -11.84 -16.71 -3.36
C GLY A 71 -10.58 -17.08 -2.56
N HIS A 72 -10.34 -16.46 -1.39
CA HIS A 72 -9.08 -16.66 -0.67
C HIS A 72 -9.17 -17.68 0.46
N GLY A 73 -10.24 -18.47 0.57
CA GLY A 73 -10.36 -19.55 1.56
C GLY A 73 -10.28 -19.13 3.04
N LEU A 74 -10.27 -17.82 3.33
CA LEU A 74 -10.25 -17.24 4.67
C LEU A 74 -11.61 -16.70 5.11
N HIS A 75 -12.64 -16.91 4.28
CA HIS A 75 -14.00 -16.90 4.79
C HIS A 75 -14.17 -18.06 5.75
N PHE A 76 -14.04 -17.77 7.04
CA PHE A 76 -14.71 -18.53 8.07
C PHE A 76 -16.21 -18.32 7.92
N ASN A 77 -16.84 -19.02 6.99
CA ASN A 77 -18.28 -19.14 6.99
C ASN A 77 -18.65 -20.06 8.16
N ALA A 78 -18.85 -19.46 9.35
CA ALA A 78 -19.20 -20.17 10.57
C ALA A 78 -20.45 -21.07 10.41
N LYS A 79 -21.31 -20.82 9.40
CA LYS A 79 -22.46 -21.69 9.10
C LYS A 79 -22.12 -23.00 8.38
N ASN A 80 -20.97 -23.09 7.71
CA ASN A 80 -20.54 -24.27 6.94
C ASN A 80 -19.22 -24.89 7.40
N ALA A 81 -18.59 -24.34 8.45
CA ALA A 81 -17.44 -24.95 9.08
C ALA A 81 -17.87 -26.28 9.72
N LYS A 82 -17.71 -27.38 8.99
CA LYS A 82 -17.69 -28.72 9.61
C LYS A 82 -16.60 -28.74 10.68
N ILE A 83 -16.69 -29.58 11.69
CA ILE A 83 -15.72 -29.62 12.81
C ILE A 83 -14.32 -30.10 12.36
N THR A 84 -14.23 -30.78 11.22
CA THR A 84 -13.02 -31.44 10.70
C THR A 84 -11.88 -30.52 10.19
N PRO A 85 -12.09 -29.32 9.62
CA PRO A 85 -11.01 -28.43 9.17
C PRO A 85 -10.27 -27.74 10.32
N LEU A 86 -10.78 -27.76 11.56
CA LEU A 86 -10.11 -27.15 12.72
C LEU A 86 -8.88 -27.94 13.17
N GLU A 87 -8.91 -29.27 13.08
CA GLU A 87 -7.79 -30.15 13.44
C GLU A 87 -6.64 -30.09 12.42
N ASN A 88 -6.96 -29.76 11.16
CA ASN A 88 -5.98 -29.52 10.08
C ASN A 88 -5.76 -28.02 9.80
N PHE A 89 -6.25 -27.13 10.67
CA PHE A 89 -6.07 -25.70 10.54
C PHE A 89 -4.63 -25.34 10.91
N GLN A 90 -3.71 -25.52 9.96
CA GLN A 90 -2.31 -25.19 10.18
C GLN A 90 -2.18 -23.67 10.25
N LEU A 91 -1.91 -23.17 11.46
CA LEU A 91 -1.68 -21.75 11.73
C LEU A 91 -0.59 -21.17 10.82
N ASP A 92 0.39 -21.99 10.46
CA ASP A 92 1.48 -21.64 9.55
C ASP A 92 0.98 -21.38 8.12
N ASP A 93 0.04 -22.18 7.63
CA ASP A 93 -0.55 -21.99 6.30
C ASP A 93 -1.48 -20.77 6.25
N LEU A 94 -2.18 -20.49 7.36
CA LEU A 94 -2.92 -19.24 7.53
C LEU A 94 -1.98 -18.03 7.51
N GLY A 95 -0.87 -18.08 8.25
CA GLY A 95 0.12 -17.02 8.31
C GLY A 95 0.73 -16.72 6.93
N LYS A 96 1.13 -17.76 6.20
CA LYS A 96 1.62 -17.62 4.81
C LYS A 96 0.58 -17.00 3.90
N LYS A 97 -0.67 -17.47 3.96
CA LYS A 97 -1.75 -16.94 3.14
C LYS A 97 -2.10 -15.49 3.47
N MET A 98 -2.05 -15.12 4.75
CA MET A 98 -2.25 -13.75 5.20
C MET A 98 -1.11 -12.85 4.70
N GLN A 99 0.14 -13.31 4.78
CA GLN A 99 1.29 -12.59 4.22
C GLN A 99 1.17 -12.40 2.69
N GLU A 100 0.71 -13.41 1.97
CA GLU A 100 0.54 -13.36 0.51
C GLU A 100 -0.60 -12.42 0.07
N VAL A 101 -1.75 -12.50 0.75
CA VAL A 101 -2.96 -11.74 0.37
C VAL A 101 -2.93 -10.31 0.93
N THR A 102 -2.23 -10.09 2.04
CA THR A 102 -2.14 -8.80 2.75
C THR A 102 -0.72 -8.40 3.11
N PRO A 103 0.14 -8.19 2.11
CA PRO A 103 1.55 -7.88 2.35
C PRO A 103 1.74 -6.55 3.12
N THR A 104 0.88 -5.56 2.93
CA THR A 104 0.98 -4.26 3.62
C THR A 104 0.53 -4.36 5.07
N VAL A 105 -0.61 -5.02 5.32
CA VAL A 105 -1.11 -5.29 6.69
C VAL A 105 -0.12 -6.17 7.45
N TRP A 106 0.44 -7.19 6.80
CA TRP A 106 1.43 -8.08 7.42
C TRP A 106 2.70 -7.33 7.83
N LYS A 107 3.23 -6.47 6.94
CA LYS A 107 4.37 -5.60 7.27
C LYS A 107 4.06 -4.68 8.45
N LEU A 108 2.87 -4.07 8.47
CA LEU A 108 2.44 -3.20 9.58
C LEU A 108 2.39 -3.98 10.90
N LEU A 109 1.80 -5.17 10.91
CA LEU A 109 1.73 -6.04 12.09
C LEU A 109 3.14 -6.40 12.59
N LEU A 110 4.06 -6.78 11.70
CA LEU A 110 5.45 -7.06 12.07
C LEU A 110 6.15 -5.84 12.66
N SER A 111 5.94 -4.64 12.08
CA SER A 111 6.51 -3.41 12.63
C SER A 111 5.97 -3.08 14.02
N LEU A 112 4.67 -3.31 14.27
CA LEU A 112 4.07 -3.13 15.59
C LEU A 112 4.60 -4.14 16.61
N LEU A 113 4.74 -5.42 16.22
CA LEU A 113 5.30 -6.47 17.07
C LEU A 113 6.79 -6.26 17.41
N GLN A 114 7.55 -5.63 16.52
CA GLN A 114 8.95 -5.26 16.76
C GLN A 114 9.10 -4.03 17.66
N SER A 115 8.02 -3.27 17.85
CA SER A 115 8.02 -2.04 18.65
C SER A 115 7.63 -2.27 20.11
N ASP A 116 7.28 -3.51 20.47
CA ASP A 116 6.97 -4.01 21.82
C ASP A 116 8.22 -4.70 22.41
#